data_AF-A0A936VXM9-F1
#
_entry.id   AF-A0A936VXM9-F1
#
_cell.length_a   1.000
_cell.length_b   1.000
_cell.length_c   1.000
_cell.angle_alpha   90.00
_cell.angle_beta   90.00
_cell.angle_gamma   90.00
#
_symmetry.space_group_name_H-M   'P 1'
#
loop_
_entity.id
_entity.type
_entity.pdbx_description
1 polymer ?
#
loop_
_entity_poly.entity_id
_entity_poly.type
_entity_poly.pdbx_seq_one_letter_code
_entity_poly.pdbx_strand_id
1 'polypeptide(L)'
;MNMNRILLIVVFFSLYFIEANTQSCTPASADRCEDSNVLCSLDEVNGYTCQNVDYSNPTACVGGGTDCPNGVANNSSWWAFVTEGGIASISLTISNCSIGFECKLVL
;
A
#
# COMPACT_ATOMS: atom_id res chain seq x y z
N MET A 1 -14.40 -12.03 40.37
CA MET A 1 -14.00 -12.65 39.09
C MET A 1 -12.75 -13.49 39.33
N ASN A 2 -12.74 -14.78 38.98
CA ASN A 2 -11.55 -15.62 39.15
C ASN A 2 -10.38 -15.10 38.32
N MET A 3 -9.16 -15.17 38.86
CA MET A 3 -7.93 -14.68 38.22
C MET A 3 -7.73 -15.23 36.79
N ASN A 4 -8.12 -16.48 36.54
CA ASN A 4 -8.09 -17.08 35.20
C ASN A 4 -9.08 -16.44 34.21
N ARG A 5 -10.22 -15.93 34.69
CA ARG A 5 -11.19 -15.20 33.84
C ARG A 5 -10.71 -13.80 33.50
N ILE A 6 -9.96 -13.15 34.40
CA ILE A 6 -9.35 -11.85 34.15
C ILE A 6 -8.24 -12.00 33.10
N LEU A 7 -7.41 -13.04 33.22
CA LEU A 7 -6.34 -13.33 32.26
C LEU A 7 -6.89 -13.52 30.83
N LEU A 8 -7.98 -14.28 30.68
CA LEU A 8 -8.62 -14.49 29.38
C LEU A 8 -9.15 -13.17 28.77
N ILE A 9 -9.76 -12.31 29.57
CA ILE A 9 -10.26 -11.01 29.10
C ILE A 9 -9.10 -10.13 28.65
N VAL A 10 -7.99 -10.12 29.39
CA VAL A 10 -6.78 -9.36 29.00
C VAL A 10 -6.21 -9.87 27.69
N VAL A 11 -6.12 -11.19 27.50
CA VAL A 11 -5.63 -11.79 26.24
C VAL A 11 -6.53 -11.42 25.05
N PHE A 12 -7.85 -11.55 25.21
CA PHE A 12 -8.80 -11.18 24.15
C PHE A 12 -8.75 -9.68 23.82
N PHE A 13 -8.64 -8.81 24.83
CA PHE A 13 -8.48 -7.38 24.62
C PHE A 13 -7.14 -7.05 23.93
N SER A 14 -6.05 -7.70 24.30
CA SER A 14 -4.75 -7.48 23.64
C SER A 14 -4.74 -7.91 22.18
N LEU A 15 -5.41 -9.01 21.82
CA LEU A 15 -5.53 -9.46 20.43
C LEU A 15 -6.38 -8.49 19.60
N TYR A 16 -7.48 -7.98 20.17
CA TYR A 16 -8.34 -6.99 19.51
C TYR A 16 -7.63 -5.65 19.26
N PHE A 17 -6.78 -5.20 20.19
CA PHE A 17 -6.03 -3.94 20.04
C PHE A 17 -4.91 -4.01 18.99
N ILE A 18 -4.40 -5.21 18.66
CA ILE A 18 -3.37 -5.38 17.63
C ILE A 18 -3.98 -5.16 16.23
N GLU A 19 -5.18 -5.68 15.96
CA GLU A 19 -5.84 -5.50 14.66
C GLU A 19 -6.20 -4.03 14.38
N ALA A 20 -6.62 -3.28 15.40
CA ALA A 20 -7.04 -1.89 15.25
C ALA A 20 -5.90 -0.91 14.94
N ASN A 21 -4.64 -1.27 15.22
CA ASN A 21 -3.47 -0.40 15.02
C ASN A 21 -2.63 -0.75 13.79
N THR A 22 -3.04 -1.75 13.01
CA THR A 22 -2.45 -2.02 11.71
C THR A 22 -3.47 -1.63 10.65
N GLN A 23 -3.36 -0.43 10.08
CA GLN A 23 -4.00 -0.15 8.79
C GLN A 23 -3.27 -1.01 7.74
N SER A 24 -3.61 -2.28 7.71
CA SER A 24 -3.06 -3.26 6.78
C SER A 24 -3.88 -3.20 5.50
N CYS A 25 -3.25 -2.78 4.42
CA CYS A 25 -3.75 -2.89 3.06
C CYS A 25 -4.24 -4.33 2.81
N THR A 26 -5.44 -4.51 2.26
CA THR A 26 -5.91 -5.82 1.80
C THR A 26 -6.18 -5.78 0.31
N PRO A 27 -5.39 -6.47 -0.53
CA PRO A 27 -4.20 -7.26 -0.19
C PRO A 27 -3.00 -6.38 0.21
N ALA A 28 -2.05 -6.94 0.97
CA ALA A 28 -0.88 -6.20 1.42
C ALA A 28 -0.04 -5.70 0.24
N SER A 29 0.70 -4.61 0.43
CA SER A 29 1.70 -4.18 -0.54
C SER A 29 2.90 -5.13 -0.53
N ALA A 30 3.68 -5.12 -1.62
CA ALA A 30 4.93 -5.87 -1.70
C ALA A 30 6.14 -4.94 -1.78
N ASP A 31 7.29 -5.44 -1.34
CA ASP A 31 8.56 -4.73 -1.49
C ASP A 31 9.08 -4.77 -2.91
N ARG A 32 8.80 -5.84 -3.67
CA ARG A 32 9.24 -6.01 -5.06
C ARG A 32 8.04 -5.99 -6.01
N CYS A 33 8.25 -5.51 -7.23
CA CYS A 33 7.18 -5.41 -8.23
C CYS A 33 6.63 -6.79 -8.62
N GLU A 34 7.51 -7.77 -8.80
CA GLU A 34 7.20 -9.15 -9.15
C GLU A 34 6.42 -9.91 -8.07
N ASP A 35 6.49 -9.46 -6.82
CA ASP A 35 5.81 -10.06 -5.69
C ASP A 35 4.50 -9.31 -5.34
N SER A 36 4.13 -8.31 -6.14
CA SER A 36 2.96 -7.47 -5.86
C SER A 36 1.66 -8.26 -5.95
N ASN A 37 0.81 -8.07 -4.94
CA ASN A 37 -0.52 -8.63 -4.96
C ASN A 37 -1.36 -7.91 -6.04
N VAL A 38 -2.13 -8.71 -6.78
CA VAL A 38 -2.90 -8.24 -7.93
C VAL A 38 -4.34 -7.93 -7.49
N LEU A 39 -4.72 -6.66 -7.58
CA LEU A 39 -6.10 -6.20 -7.53
C LEU A 39 -6.79 -6.56 -8.85
N CYS A 40 -8.02 -7.06 -8.78
CA CYS A 40 -8.67 -7.68 -9.95
C CYS A 40 -9.22 -6.65 -10.95
N SER A 41 -9.32 -5.38 -10.56
CA SER A 41 -9.83 -4.31 -11.43
C SER A 41 -9.34 -2.93 -11.01
N LEU A 42 -9.48 -1.95 -11.90
CA LEU A 42 -9.23 -0.54 -11.59
C LEU A 42 -10.17 0.00 -10.51
N ASP A 43 -11.38 -0.53 -10.41
CA ASP A 43 -12.38 -0.12 -9.42
C ASP A 43 -11.95 -0.47 -7.99
N GLU A 44 -11.20 -1.56 -7.80
CA GLU A 44 -10.63 -1.92 -6.49
C GLU A 44 -9.50 -0.98 -6.07
N VAL A 45 -8.81 -0.35 -7.04
CA VAL A 45 -7.78 0.67 -6.79
C VAL A 45 -8.42 2.01 -6.41
N ASN A 46 -9.65 2.27 -6.87
CA ASN A 46 -10.33 3.53 -6.62
C ASN A 46 -10.79 3.64 -5.17
N GLY A 47 -10.22 4.59 -4.42
CA GLY A 47 -10.46 4.73 -2.98
C GLY A 47 -9.60 3.80 -2.11
N TYR A 48 -8.70 3.03 -2.73
CA TYR A 48 -7.75 2.20 -2.01
C TYR A 48 -6.83 3.07 -1.15
N THR A 49 -6.87 2.86 0.17
CA THR A 49 -6.18 3.71 1.14
C THR A 49 -5.25 2.87 1.98
N CYS A 50 -4.00 3.31 2.06
CA CYS A 50 -2.91 2.62 2.73
C CYS A 50 -1.99 3.61 3.42
N GLN A 51 -1.30 3.13 4.46
CA GLN A 51 -0.15 3.84 5.00
C GLN A 51 1.10 3.51 4.20
N ASN A 52 1.93 4.51 3.97
CA ASN A 52 3.26 4.27 3.42
C ASN A 52 4.10 3.48 4.42
N VAL A 53 4.94 2.61 3.89
CA VAL A 53 6.03 2.01 4.67
C VAL A 53 6.95 3.10 5.22
N ASP A 54 7.58 2.85 6.36
CA ASP A 54 8.47 3.80 7.04
C ASP A 54 9.97 3.50 6.81
N TYR A 55 10.27 2.62 5.86
CA TYR A 55 11.63 2.20 5.52
C TYR A 55 12.00 2.47 4.05
N SER A 56 13.28 2.24 3.75
CA SER A 56 13.85 2.36 2.41
C SER A 56 13.58 1.12 1.57
N ASN A 57 13.01 1.30 0.37
CA ASN A 57 12.79 0.22 -0.58
C ASN A 57 13.66 0.44 -1.82
N PRO A 58 14.83 -0.22 -1.92
CA PRO A 58 15.77 0.00 -3.02
C PRO A 58 15.29 -0.56 -4.36
N THR A 59 14.21 -1.36 -4.38
CA THR A 59 13.65 -1.92 -5.61
C THR A 59 12.55 -1.04 -6.21
N ALA A 60 12.04 -0.07 -5.43
CA ALA A 60 11.10 0.91 -5.94
C ALA A 60 11.76 1.83 -6.96
N CYS A 61 11.00 2.23 -7.97
CA CYS A 61 11.51 3.11 -9.02
C CYS A 61 11.77 4.51 -8.47
N VAL A 62 12.99 4.99 -8.68
CA VAL A 62 13.32 6.41 -8.55
C VAL A 62 12.94 7.03 -9.89
N GLY A 63 11.89 7.84 -9.92
CA GLY A 63 11.33 8.33 -11.18
C GLY A 63 12.40 9.00 -12.05
N GLY A 64 12.47 8.64 -13.34
CA GLY A 64 13.45 9.17 -14.30
C GLY A 64 13.32 10.67 -14.59
N GLY A 65 12.32 11.35 -14.02
CA GLY A 65 12.15 12.81 -14.04
C GLY A 65 12.27 13.45 -12.66
N THR A 66 12.85 12.77 -11.67
CA THR A 66 13.11 13.34 -10.35
C THR A 66 14.46 14.05 -10.34
N ASP A 67 14.60 15.08 -9.50
CA ASP A 67 15.87 15.79 -9.27
C ASP A 67 16.97 14.90 -8.63
N CYS A 68 16.61 13.66 -8.27
CA CYS A 68 17.48 12.67 -7.63
C CYS A 68 17.50 11.34 -8.42
N PRO A 69 18.02 11.30 -9.65
CA PRO A 69 18.00 10.10 -10.50
C PRO A 69 18.80 8.90 -9.93
N ASN A 70 19.68 9.14 -8.94
CA ASN A 70 20.45 8.12 -8.23
C ASN A 70 20.05 8.00 -6.74
N GLY A 71 18.90 8.54 -6.35
CA GLY A 71 18.38 8.41 -4.99
C GLY A 71 18.07 6.97 -4.62
N VAL A 72 17.90 6.69 -3.34
CA VAL A 72 17.27 5.44 -2.90
C VAL A 72 15.80 5.75 -2.63
N ALA A 73 14.88 5.01 -3.24
CA ALA A 73 13.48 5.18 -2.98
C ALA A 73 13.17 4.85 -1.51
N ASN A 74 12.42 5.74 -0.86
CA ASN A 74 11.98 5.58 0.52
C ASN A 74 10.46 5.64 0.55
N ASN A 75 9.85 5.01 1.57
CA ASN A 75 8.41 5.06 1.79
C ASN A 75 7.59 4.60 0.56
N SER A 76 8.11 3.59 -0.15
CA SER A 76 7.60 3.13 -1.43
C SER A 76 7.27 1.64 -1.38
N SER A 77 6.14 1.25 -1.97
CA SER A 77 5.68 -0.14 -2.04
C SER A 77 4.99 -0.40 -3.37
N TRP A 78 4.84 -1.68 -3.71
CA TRP A 78 4.27 -2.12 -4.97
C TRP A 78 2.88 -2.72 -4.79
N TRP A 79 1.99 -2.34 -5.70
CA TRP A 79 0.68 -2.96 -5.95
C TRP A 79 0.56 -3.22 -7.45
N ALA A 80 -0.13 -4.30 -7.82
CA ALA A 80 -0.51 -4.57 -9.19
C ALA A 80 -2.03 -4.54 -9.31
N PHE A 81 -2.53 -4.23 -10.50
CA PHE A 81 -3.94 -4.29 -10.82
C PHE A 81 -4.15 -4.72 -12.27
N VAL A 82 -5.28 -5.38 -12.53
CA VAL A 82 -5.68 -5.77 -13.88
C VAL A 82 -6.51 -4.67 -14.53
N THR A 83 -6.31 -4.45 -15.83
CA THR A 83 -7.08 -3.51 -16.65
C THR A 83 -7.24 -4.05 -18.08
N GLU A 84 -8.22 -3.52 -18.82
CA GLU A 84 -8.47 -3.88 -20.23
C GLU A 84 -7.53 -3.18 -21.23
N GLY A 85 -6.51 -2.46 -20.74
CA GLY A 85 -5.61 -1.65 -21.56
C GLY A 85 -6.22 -0.31 -21.99
N GLY A 86 -5.40 0.59 -22.53
CA GLY A 86 -5.83 1.94 -22.93
C GLY A 86 -5.19 3.05 -22.09
N ILE A 87 -5.74 4.26 -22.17
CA ILE A 87 -5.27 5.40 -21.36
C ILE A 87 -6.02 5.39 -20.04
N ALA A 88 -5.29 5.26 -18.94
CA ALA A 88 -5.83 5.37 -17.60
C ALA A 88 -5.19 6.55 -16.87
N SER A 89 -6.02 7.38 -16.24
CA SER A 89 -5.57 8.48 -15.38
C SER A 89 -5.64 8.02 -13.93
N ILE A 90 -4.50 8.00 -13.25
CA ILE A 90 -4.40 7.62 -11.84
C ILE A 90 -4.12 8.88 -11.04
N SER A 91 -4.93 9.13 -10.01
CA SER A 91 -4.72 10.25 -9.08
C SER A 91 -4.35 9.69 -7.72
N LEU A 92 -3.15 10.02 -7.25
CA LEU A 92 -2.65 9.64 -5.93
C LEU A 92 -2.78 10.84 -4.99
N THR A 93 -3.35 10.63 -3.80
CA THR A 93 -3.41 11.67 -2.77
C THR A 93 -2.62 11.24 -1.55
N ILE A 94 -1.52 11.95 -1.26
CA ILE A 94 -0.63 11.70 -0.11
C ILE A 94 -0.66 12.94 0.77
N SER A 95 -1.12 12.82 2.02
CA SER A 95 -1.16 13.93 2.99
C SER A 95 -1.77 15.23 2.45
N ASN A 96 -2.91 15.12 1.73
CA ASN A 96 -3.63 16.22 1.05
C ASN A 96 -2.92 16.82 -0.17
N CYS A 97 -1.84 16.22 -0.65
CA CYS A 97 -1.24 16.53 -1.95
C CYS A 97 -1.77 15.54 -2.99
N SER A 98 -2.50 16.03 -4.00
CA SER A 98 -2.98 15.21 -5.11
C SER A 98 -2.07 15.37 -6.33
N ILE A 99 -1.53 14.25 -6.81
CA ILE A 99 -0.69 14.19 -8.00
C ILE A 99 -1.38 13.27 -9.01
N GLY A 100 -1.57 13.78 -10.24
CA GLY A 100 -2.18 13.04 -11.34
C GLY A 100 -1.11 12.52 -12.30
N PHE A 101 -1.28 11.28 -12.75
CA PHE A 101 -0.43 10.66 -13.76
C PHE A 101 -1.30 10.05 -14.86
N GLU A 102 -0.91 10.26 -16.11
CA GLU A 102 -1.49 9.54 -17.25
C GLU A 102 -0.55 8.42 -17.65
N CYS A 103 -1.04 7.19 -17.57
CA CYS A 103 -0.29 6.01 -18.00
C CYS A 103 -0.99 5.41 -19.22
N LYS A 104 -0.23 5.20 -20.30
CA LYS A 104 -0.69 4.37 -21.41
C LYS A 104 -0.38 2.91 -21.08
N LEU A 105 -1.41 2.14 -20.76
CA LEU A 105 -1.29 0.73 -20.46
C LEU A 105 -1.39 -0.03 -21.79
N VAL A 106 -0.28 -0.65 -22.18
CA VAL A 106 -0.17 -1.47 -23.39
C VAL A 106 -0.19 -2.93 -22.95
N LEU A 107 -1.12 -3.70 -23.49
CA LEU A 107 -1.21 -5.16 -23.32
C LEU A 107 -0.07 -5.87 -24.07
#